data_AF-A0A1U8B918-F1
#
_entry.id   AF-A0A1U8B918-F1
#
_cell.length_a   1.000
_cell.length_b   1.000
_cell.length_c   1.000
_cell.angle_alpha   90.00
_cell.angle_beta   90.00
_cell.angle_gamma   90.00
#
_symmetry.space_group_name_H-M   'P 1'
#
loop_
_entity.id
_entity.type
_entity.pdbx_description
1 polymer ?
#
loop_
_entity_poly.entity_id
_entity_poly.type
_entity_poly.pdbx_seq_one_letter_code
_entity_poly.pdbx_strand_id
1 'polypeptide(L)'
;MIDEIAKARKDVCRPTPYEIMERFLYEEVEELKSHFKTFFQKAEIYGLLIMCDGSTGPTKLSIINFMMYCNGQTMFNKSINACSDRHNAQYLFNLMNAVVDEVGAENVVQIVTDNGSAYKVAGKMLKQKRKHLYWTPCATHCLDLMFQDIAKVFMVSKVIERGKTITNSIYNHSIVLNLMRSFTNNRELIYSRPTCFATHYIALESLNSQMTALRCMIDSDE
;
A
#
# COMPACT_ATOMS: atom_id res chain seq x y z
N MET A 1 8.16 -1.52 -22.06
CA MET A 1 7.62 -0.15 -22.06
C MET A 1 8.44 0.77 -22.95
N ILE A 2 9.72 1.02 -22.66
CA ILE A 2 10.58 1.88 -23.51
C ILE A 2 10.81 1.28 -24.91
N ASP A 3 11.03 -0.05 -24.99
CA ASP A 3 11.20 -0.73 -26.28
C ASP A 3 9.90 -0.79 -27.12
N GLU A 4 8.74 -0.58 -26.50
CA GLU A 4 7.45 -0.46 -27.21
C GLU A 4 7.22 0.96 -27.73
N ILE A 5 7.68 1.99 -27.01
CA ILE A 5 7.63 3.39 -27.45
C ILE A 5 8.57 3.60 -28.66
N ALA A 6 9.74 2.97 -28.65
CA ALA A 6 10.69 3.03 -29.78
C ALA A 6 10.16 2.36 -31.07
N LYS A 7 9.28 1.36 -30.96
CA LYS A 7 8.61 0.76 -32.13
C LYS A 7 7.58 1.69 -32.77
N ALA A 8 6.97 2.60 -31.99
CA ALA A 8 5.94 3.51 -32.46
C ALA A 8 6.48 4.75 -33.19
N ARG A 9 7.76 5.10 -33.02
CA ARG A 9 8.43 6.20 -33.74
C ARG A 9 9.87 5.83 -34.10
N LYS A 10 10.15 5.71 -35.40
CA LYS A 10 11.47 5.33 -35.94
C LYS A 10 12.62 6.29 -35.58
N ASP A 11 12.31 7.50 -35.12
CA ASP A 11 13.29 8.56 -34.88
C ASP A 11 13.57 8.81 -33.37
N VAL A 12 12.99 8.00 -32.48
CA VAL A 12 13.17 8.17 -31.02
C VAL A 12 14.16 7.16 -30.49
N CYS A 13 15.38 7.61 -30.20
CA CYS A 13 16.39 6.81 -29.52
C CYS A 13 16.05 6.63 -28.04
N ARG A 14 16.29 5.43 -27.53
CA ARG A 14 16.15 5.11 -26.11
C ARG A 14 17.14 5.98 -25.31
N PRO A 15 16.69 6.66 -24.24
CA PRO A 15 17.60 7.41 -23.39
C PRO A 15 18.59 6.48 -22.69
N THR A 16 19.82 6.94 -22.58
CA THR A 16 20.90 6.23 -21.88
C THR A 16 20.64 6.23 -20.36
N PRO A 17 21.21 5.27 -19.61
CA PRO A 17 21.15 5.29 -18.15
C PRO A 17 21.65 6.62 -17.55
N TYR A 18 22.67 7.23 -18.15
CA TYR A 18 23.20 8.53 -17.73
C TYR A 18 22.18 9.65 -17.94
N GLU A 19 21.53 9.71 -19.11
CA GLU A 19 20.49 10.71 -19.35
C GLU A 19 19.30 10.55 -18.40
N ILE A 20 18.92 9.32 -18.06
CA ILE A 20 17.85 9.05 -17.09
C ILE A 20 18.23 9.52 -15.69
N MET A 21 19.44 9.17 -15.22
CA MET A 21 19.88 9.45 -13.86
C MET A 21 20.24 10.92 -13.62
N GLU A 22 20.72 11.61 -14.64
CA GLU A 22 21.11 13.01 -14.53
C GLU A 22 20.02 13.88 -15.16
N ARG A 23 20.00 13.98 -16.50
CA ARG A 23 19.21 14.98 -17.20
C ARG A 23 17.72 14.89 -16.90
N PHE A 24 17.09 13.75 -17.18
CA PHE A 24 15.65 13.59 -17.00
C PHE A 24 15.25 13.60 -15.54
N LEU A 25 16.07 13.06 -14.64
CA LEU A 25 15.80 13.15 -13.20
C LEU A 25 15.78 14.61 -12.73
N TYR A 26 16.74 15.43 -13.13
CA TYR A 26 16.75 16.86 -12.77
C TYR A 26 15.58 17.63 -13.39
N GLU A 27 15.28 17.37 -14.67
CA GLU A 27 14.13 17.98 -15.36
C GLU A 27 12.82 17.67 -14.60
N GLU A 28 12.60 16.40 -14.22
CA GLU A 28 11.44 15.97 -13.43
C GLU A 28 11.42 16.59 -12.02
N VAL A 29 12.57 16.68 -11.35
CA VAL A 29 12.67 17.32 -10.03
C VAL A 29 12.31 18.80 -10.08
N GLU A 30 12.77 19.53 -11.10
CA GLU A 30 12.41 20.93 -11.29
C GLU A 30 10.92 21.11 -11.60
N GLU A 31 10.34 20.26 -12.45
CA GLU A 31 8.90 20.26 -12.70
C GLU A 31 8.09 19.97 -11.42
N LEU A 32 8.54 19.01 -10.61
CA LEU A 32 7.90 18.71 -9.32
C LEU A 32 8.00 19.88 -8.35
N LYS A 33 9.12 20.62 -8.29
CA LYS A 33 9.23 21.82 -7.44
C LYS A 33 8.17 22.87 -7.78
N SER A 34 7.87 23.07 -9.06
CA SER A 34 6.79 23.94 -9.50
C SER A 34 5.42 23.44 -8.99
N HIS A 35 5.16 22.14 -9.12
CA HIS A 35 3.94 21.52 -8.60
C HIS A 35 3.81 21.63 -7.08
N PHE A 36 4.92 21.48 -6.32
CA PHE A 36 4.94 21.67 -4.87
C PHE A 36 4.54 23.09 -4.47
N LYS A 37 5.01 24.12 -5.20
CA LYS A 37 4.62 25.51 -4.93
C LYS A 37 3.11 25.71 -5.04
N THR A 38 2.50 25.22 -6.12
CA THR A 38 1.04 25.29 -6.30
C THR A 38 0.29 24.45 -5.25
N PHE A 39 0.85 23.31 -4.86
CA PHE A 39 0.29 22.45 -3.82
C PHE A 39 0.26 23.16 -2.45
N PHE A 40 1.36 23.79 -2.04
CA PHE A 40 1.42 24.50 -0.75
C PHE A 40 0.54 25.75 -0.70
N GLN A 41 0.38 26.48 -1.81
CA GLN A 41 -0.60 27.57 -1.91
C GLN A 41 -2.03 27.10 -1.65
N LYS A 42 -2.38 25.89 -2.10
CA LYS A 42 -3.68 25.29 -1.79
C LYS A 42 -3.75 24.85 -0.32
N ALA A 43 -2.65 24.33 0.23
CA ALA A 43 -2.58 23.89 1.62
C ALA A 43 -2.82 25.03 2.62
N GLU A 44 -2.42 26.27 2.29
CA GLU A 44 -2.73 27.45 3.12
C GLU A 44 -4.24 27.72 3.23
N ILE A 45 -5.03 27.35 2.21
CA ILE A 45 -6.48 27.60 2.16
C ILE A 45 -7.27 26.40 2.71
N TYR A 46 -6.92 25.19 2.27
CA TYR A 46 -7.69 23.98 2.55
C TYR A 46 -7.14 23.15 3.72
N GLY A 47 -5.92 23.46 4.16
CA GLY A 47 -5.17 22.64 5.11
C GLY A 47 -4.58 21.39 4.46
N LEU A 48 -3.65 20.78 5.21
CA LEU A 48 -2.87 19.63 4.78
C LEU A 48 -3.12 18.43 5.67
N LEU A 49 -3.27 17.27 5.04
CA LEU A 49 -3.23 15.97 5.69
C LEU A 49 -1.88 15.31 5.41
N ILE A 50 -1.19 14.86 6.45
CA ILE A 50 0.03 14.06 6.33
C ILE A 50 -0.31 12.60 6.62
N MET A 51 0.09 11.70 5.72
CA MET A 51 0.00 10.25 5.91
C MET A 51 1.39 9.71 6.25
N CYS A 52 1.46 8.91 7.32
CA CYS A 52 2.69 8.22 7.73
C CYS A 52 2.43 6.72 7.80
N ASP A 53 3.17 5.95 7.01
CA ASP A 53 2.98 4.50 6.90
C ASP A 53 4.31 3.77 7.00
N GLY A 54 4.36 2.76 7.87
CA GLY A 54 5.53 1.92 8.08
C GLY A 54 5.33 0.57 7.38
N SER A 55 6.31 0.19 6.56
CA SER A 55 6.33 -1.15 5.97
C SER A 55 7.65 -1.84 6.29
N THR A 56 7.58 -3.13 6.62
CA THR A 56 8.76 -3.98 6.77
C THR A 56 8.67 -5.11 5.76
N GLY A 57 9.59 -5.11 4.80
CA GLY A 57 9.65 -6.14 3.76
C GLY A 57 10.22 -7.48 4.26
N PRO A 58 10.11 -8.56 3.46
CA PRO A 58 10.67 -9.88 3.78
C PRO A 58 12.18 -9.88 4.03
N THR A 59 12.89 -8.92 3.42
CA THR A 59 14.34 -8.70 3.59
C THR A 59 14.69 -7.98 4.89
N LYS A 60 13.71 -7.77 5.79
CA LYS A 60 13.80 -6.93 7.00
C LYS A 60 14.11 -5.46 6.72
N LEU A 61 14.00 -5.04 5.46
CA LEU A 61 14.08 -3.63 5.12
C LEU A 61 12.83 -2.93 5.66
N SER A 62 13.00 -2.08 6.67
CA SER A 62 11.92 -1.26 7.22
C SER A 62 12.01 0.17 6.71
N ILE A 63 10.93 0.65 6.12
CA ILE A 63 10.81 1.99 5.54
C ILE A 63 9.57 2.66 6.10
N ILE A 64 9.71 3.93 6.47
CA ILE A 64 8.61 4.80 6.87
C ILE A 64 8.39 5.83 5.77
N ASN A 65 7.21 5.84 5.18
CA ASN A 65 6.84 6.75 4.11
C ASN A 65 5.99 7.90 4.66
N PHE A 66 6.26 9.10 4.15
CA PHE A 66 5.45 10.28 4.37
C PHE A 66 4.86 10.75 3.05
N MET A 67 3.54 10.88 3.03
CA MET A 67 2.80 11.47 1.91
C MET A 67 1.96 12.62 2.43
N MET A 68 1.61 13.52 1.54
CA MET A 68 0.85 14.73 1.83
C MET A 68 -0.38 14.77 0.94
N TYR A 69 -1.51 15.17 1.49
CA TYR A 69 -2.76 15.31 0.75
C TYR A 69 -3.37 16.68 1.00
N CYS A 70 -3.74 17.35 -0.09
CA CYS A 70 -4.48 18.60 -0.07
C CYS A 70 -5.41 18.65 -1.30
N ASN A 71 -6.69 18.93 -1.07
CA ASN A 71 -7.68 19.25 -2.11
C ASN A 71 -7.63 18.34 -3.35
N GLY A 72 -7.77 17.02 -3.15
CA GLY A 72 -7.78 16.03 -4.23
C GLY A 72 -6.42 15.64 -4.80
N GLN A 73 -5.32 16.24 -4.31
CA GLN A 73 -3.97 15.94 -4.76
C GLN A 73 -3.17 15.23 -3.66
N THR A 74 -2.42 14.19 -4.04
CA THR A 74 -1.48 13.50 -3.14
C THR A 74 -0.06 13.70 -3.66
N MET A 75 0.84 14.12 -2.77
CA MET A 75 2.26 14.30 -3.06
C MET A 75 3.08 13.39 -2.16
N PHE A 76 4.08 12.74 -2.73
CA PHE A 76 5.11 12.06 -1.95
C PHE A 76 6.00 13.11 -1.27
N ASN A 77 6.24 12.98 0.03
CA ASN A 77 7.14 13.87 0.75
C ASN A 77 8.54 13.25 0.84
N LYS A 78 8.64 12.13 1.58
CA LYS A 78 9.91 11.42 1.76
C LYS A 78 9.71 10.00 2.29
N SER A 79 10.74 9.19 2.13
CA SER A 79 10.87 7.86 2.73
C SER A 79 12.08 7.86 3.67
N ILE A 80 11.94 7.22 4.81
CA ILE A 80 13.01 7.09 5.82
C ILE A 80 13.33 5.62 6.00
N ASN A 81 14.60 5.26 5.81
CA ASN A 81 15.09 3.95 6.17
C ASN A 81 15.16 3.85 7.69
N ALA A 82 14.40 2.91 8.26
CA ALA A 82 14.28 2.72 9.69
C ALA A 82 14.76 1.32 10.13
N CYS A 83 15.59 0.65 9.35
CA CYS A 83 16.09 -0.70 9.66
C CYS A 83 16.91 -0.78 10.96
N SER A 84 17.67 0.27 11.27
CA SER A 84 18.54 0.35 12.45
C SER A 84 17.82 0.81 13.70
N ASP A 85 16.57 1.25 13.58
CA ASP A 85 15.86 1.93 14.66
C ASP A 85 14.94 0.96 15.40
N ARG A 86 14.93 1.07 16.73
CA ARG A 86 13.82 0.51 17.50
C ARG A 86 12.61 1.37 17.18
N HIS A 87 11.70 0.86 16.35
CA HIS A 87 10.40 1.47 15.98
C HIS A 87 9.47 1.68 17.20
N ASN A 88 9.95 2.41 18.19
CA ASN A 88 9.22 2.77 19.39
C ASN A 88 8.43 4.05 19.13
N ALA A 89 7.45 4.30 19.98
CA ALA A 89 6.57 5.45 19.83
C ALA A 89 7.31 6.80 19.85
N GLN A 90 8.40 6.92 20.61
CA GLN A 90 9.17 8.15 20.71
C GLN A 90 9.87 8.50 19.40
N TYR A 91 10.47 7.50 18.74
CA TYR A 91 11.12 7.68 17.45
C TYR A 91 10.12 8.13 16.38
N LEU A 92 8.99 7.42 16.28
CA LEU A 92 7.91 7.78 15.34
C LEU A 92 7.35 9.18 15.62
N PHE A 93 7.17 9.53 16.89
CA PHE A 93 6.72 10.86 17.28
C PHE A 93 7.72 11.93 16.84
N ASN A 94 9.02 11.72 17.06
CA ASN A 94 10.05 12.66 16.66
C ASN A 94 10.07 12.86 15.13
N LEU A 95 9.97 11.77 14.36
CA LEU A 95 9.88 11.81 12.91
C LEU A 95 8.65 12.58 12.43
N MET A 96 7.46 12.21 12.91
CA MET A 96 6.23 12.90 12.52
C MET A 96 6.25 14.37 12.93
N ASN A 97 6.78 14.69 14.11
CA ASN A 97 6.91 16.06 14.57
C ASN A 97 7.86 16.88 13.68
N ALA A 98 9.00 16.31 13.29
CA ALA A 98 9.94 16.97 12.39
C ALA A 98 9.31 17.22 11.02
N VAL A 99 8.55 16.27 10.47
CA VAL A 99 7.83 16.45 9.21
C VAL A 99 6.80 17.57 9.29
N VAL A 100 6.06 17.68 10.40
CA VAL A 100 5.14 18.80 10.61
C VAL A 100 5.87 20.14 10.64
N ASP A 101 7.04 20.20 11.30
CA ASP A 101 7.84 21.42 11.36
C ASP A 101 8.43 21.81 10.00
N GLU A 102 8.91 20.83 9.22
CA GLU A 102 9.43 21.04 7.86
C GLU A 102 8.38 21.59 6.89
N VAL A 103 7.13 21.14 7.05
CA VAL A 103 6.02 21.48 6.13
C VAL A 103 5.30 22.79 6.52
N GLY A 104 5.49 23.27 7.76
CA GLY A 104 4.75 24.40 8.31
C GLY A 104 3.55 23.91 9.11
N ALA A 105 3.66 23.99 10.44
CA ALA A 105 2.69 23.42 11.37
C ALA A 105 1.29 24.06 11.25
N GLU A 106 1.24 25.32 10.83
CA GLU A 106 0.04 26.11 10.58
C GLU A 106 -0.81 25.57 9.42
N ASN A 107 -0.16 24.92 8.44
CA ASN A 107 -0.83 24.36 7.27
C ASN A 107 -1.35 22.95 7.52
N VAL A 108 -0.79 22.24 8.51
CA VAL A 108 -1.19 20.87 8.83
C VAL A 108 -2.46 20.88 9.67
N VAL A 109 -3.46 20.12 9.24
CA VAL A 109 -4.73 19.93 9.96
C VAL A 109 -4.82 18.53 10.54
N GLN A 110 -4.32 17.53 9.83
CA GLN A 110 -4.48 16.13 10.18
C GLN A 110 -3.25 15.28 9.91
N ILE A 111 -3.01 14.31 10.79
CA ILE A 111 -2.08 13.22 10.57
C ILE A 111 -2.82 11.88 10.62
N VAL A 112 -2.63 11.09 9.57
CA VAL A 112 -3.11 9.72 9.46
C VAL A 112 -1.93 8.77 9.57
N THR A 113 -2.01 7.81 10.47
CA THR A 113 -0.97 6.79 10.65
C THR A 113 -1.54 5.39 10.53
N ASP A 114 -0.69 4.37 10.43
CA ASP A 114 -1.14 3.01 10.70
C ASP A 114 -1.71 2.84 12.13
N ASN A 115 -2.33 1.70 12.38
CA ASN A 115 -3.01 1.35 13.64
C ASN A 115 -2.12 0.51 14.57
N GLY A 116 -0.83 0.38 14.26
CA GLY A 116 0.19 -0.26 15.08
C GLY A 116 0.30 0.43 16.44
N SER A 117 0.67 -0.34 17.46
CA SER A 117 0.72 0.14 18.85
C SER A 117 1.65 1.35 19.02
N ALA A 118 2.82 1.32 18.40
CA ALA A 118 3.78 2.41 18.45
C ALA A 118 3.25 3.69 17.77
N TYR A 119 2.62 3.56 16.60
CA TYR A 119 2.00 4.68 15.87
C TYR A 119 0.83 5.30 16.63
N LYS A 120 -0.01 4.48 17.28
CA LYS A 120 -1.09 5.00 18.14
C LYS A 120 -0.57 5.87 19.27
N VAL A 121 0.50 5.43 19.95
CA VAL A 121 1.09 6.19 21.05
C VAL A 121 1.73 7.46 20.50
N ALA A 122 2.50 7.36 19.42
CA ALA A 122 3.17 8.49 18.79
C ALA A 122 2.19 9.55 18.28
N GLY A 123 1.10 9.14 17.63
CA GLY A 123 0.03 10.01 17.16
C GLY A 123 -0.70 10.72 18.30
N LYS A 124 -0.96 10.02 19.41
CA LYS A 124 -1.52 10.63 20.63
C LYS A 124 -0.56 11.66 21.23
N MET A 125 0.74 11.36 21.30
CA MET A 125 1.75 12.32 21.77
C MET A 125 1.79 13.57 20.89
N LEU A 126 1.67 13.41 19.57
CA LEU A 126 1.65 14.51 18.63
C LEU A 126 0.42 15.40 18.80
N LYS A 127 -0.78 14.81 18.93
CA LYS A 127 -2.01 15.52 19.26
C LYS A 127 -1.92 16.24 20.62
N GLN A 128 -1.23 15.65 21.60
CA GLN A 128 -1.03 16.29 22.89
C GLN A 128 -0.12 17.53 22.80
N LYS A 129 0.96 17.46 22.01
CA LYS A 129 1.90 18.56 21.78
C LYS A 129 1.31 19.66 20.90
N ARG A 130 0.59 19.30 19.84
CA ARG A 130 0.02 20.21 18.84
C ARG A 130 -1.50 20.14 18.87
N LYS A 131 -2.10 21.00 19.70
CA LYS A 131 -3.55 20.96 20.01
C LYS A 131 -4.45 21.25 18.80
N HIS A 132 -3.94 21.93 17.79
CA HIS A 132 -4.66 22.22 16.54
C HIS A 132 -4.68 21.03 15.57
N LEU A 133 -3.84 20.01 15.78
CA LEU A 133 -3.77 18.84 14.91
C LEU A 133 -4.71 17.72 15.36
N TYR A 134 -5.37 17.14 14.38
CA TYR A 134 -6.08 15.87 14.54
C TYR A 134 -5.16 14.70 14.20
N TRP A 135 -5.16 13.68 15.04
CA TRP A 135 -4.57 12.39 14.71
C TRP A 135 -5.68 11.35 14.59
N THR A 136 -5.61 10.54 13.52
CA THR A 136 -6.55 9.43 13.27
C THR A 136 -5.79 8.21 12.76
N PRO A 137 -6.17 6.99 13.17
CA PRO A 137 -5.64 5.78 12.56
C PRO A 137 -6.18 5.59 11.13
N CYS A 138 -5.43 4.87 10.31
CA CYS A 138 -5.78 4.54 8.93
C CYS A 138 -7.06 3.70 8.87
N ALA A 139 -8.07 4.19 8.16
CA ALA A 139 -9.35 3.50 7.99
C ALA A 139 -9.17 2.13 7.33
N THR A 140 -8.34 2.05 6.29
CA THR A 140 -8.05 0.79 5.57
C THR A 140 -7.47 -0.26 6.52
N HIS A 141 -6.55 0.12 7.40
CA HIS A 141 -5.97 -0.81 8.35
C HIS A 141 -6.93 -1.15 9.51
N CYS A 142 -7.81 -0.23 9.91
CA CYS A 142 -8.91 -0.54 10.83
C CYS A 142 -9.85 -1.62 10.26
N LEU A 143 -10.22 -1.51 8.97
CA LEU A 143 -11.03 -2.53 8.29
C LEU A 143 -10.29 -3.88 8.21
N ASP A 144 -8.99 -3.86 7.92
CA ASP A 144 -8.17 -5.07 7.86
C ASP A 144 -8.13 -5.81 9.21
N LEU A 145 -8.05 -5.07 10.32
CA LEU A 145 -8.13 -5.64 11.67
C LEU A 145 -9.53 -6.17 12.01
N MET A 146 -10.61 -5.51 11.56
CA MET A 146 -11.96 -6.06 11.71
C MET A 146 -12.08 -7.40 10.97
N PHE A 147 -11.56 -7.49 9.75
CA PHE A 147 -11.51 -8.74 8.99
C PHE A 147 -10.68 -9.82 9.69
N GLN A 148 -9.57 -9.43 10.32
CA GLN A 148 -8.76 -10.33 11.13
C GLN A 148 -9.54 -10.91 12.32
N ASP A 149 -10.31 -10.07 13.03
CA ASP A 149 -11.09 -10.52 14.18
C ASP A 149 -12.27 -11.41 13.77
N ILE A 150 -12.94 -11.10 12.66
CA ILE A 150 -13.96 -11.99 12.06
C ILE A 150 -13.33 -13.34 11.66
N ALA A 151 -12.10 -13.33 11.12
CA ALA A 151 -11.41 -14.55 10.71
C ALA A 151 -11.06 -15.49 11.88
N LYS A 152 -11.01 -14.97 13.11
CA LYS A 152 -10.79 -15.77 14.34
C LYS A 152 -12.05 -16.49 14.84
N VAL A 153 -13.25 -16.11 14.37
CA VAL A 153 -14.49 -16.80 14.74
C VAL A 153 -14.41 -18.25 14.27
N PHE A 154 -14.62 -19.22 15.16
CA PHE A 154 -14.36 -20.64 14.90
C PHE A 154 -14.93 -21.17 13.57
N MET A 155 -16.19 -20.85 13.28
CA MET A 155 -16.84 -21.27 12.03
C MET A 155 -16.20 -20.63 10.80
N VAL A 156 -15.87 -19.34 10.88
CA VAL A 156 -15.22 -18.59 9.78
C VAL A 156 -13.80 -19.11 9.56
N SER A 157 -13.03 -19.28 10.63
CA SER A 157 -11.67 -19.83 10.59
C SER A 157 -11.64 -21.17 9.87
N LYS A 158 -12.57 -22.09 10.17
CA LYS A 158 -12.68 -23.37 9.47
C LYS A 158 -12.91 -23.23 7.97
N VAL A 159 -13.74 -22.29 7.55
CA VAL A 159 -14.01 -22.04 6.12
C VAL A 159 -12.77 -21.46 5.45
N ILE A 160 -12.10 -20.49 6.08
CA ILE A 160 -10.84 -19.91 5.59
C ILE A 160 -9.77 -21.00 5.41
N GLU A 161 -9.57 -21.87 6.40
CA GLU A 161 -8.55 -22.93 6.32
C GLU A 161 -8.85 -23.96 5.22
N ARG A 162 -10.13 -24.29 5.00
CA ARG A 162 -10.53 -25.13 3.86
C ARG A 162 -10.27 -24.44 2.52
N GLY A 163 -10.62 -23.16 2.40
CA GLY A 163 -10.33 -22.36 1.21
C GLY A 163 -8.83 -22.32 0.91
N LYS A 164 -8.00 -22.03 1.93
CA LYS A 164 -6.53 -22.07 1.83
C LYS A 164 -6.01 -23.43 1.38
N THR A 165 -6.57 -24.52 1.92
CA THR A 165 -6.17 -25.88 1.52
C THR A 165 -6.40 -26.09 0.02
N ILE A 166 -7.59 -25.71 -0.48
CA ILE A 166 -7.92 -25.81 -1.91
C ILE A 166 -6.97 -24.95 -2.74
N THR A 167 -6.82 -23.67 -2.39
CA THR A 167 -5.97 -22.77 -3.17
C THR A 167 -4.50 -23.19 -3.15
N ASN A 168 -3.98 -23.63 -2.00
CA ASN A 168 -2.61 -24.11 -1.90
C ASN A 168 -2.38 -25.37 -2.74
N SER A 169 -3.32 -26.31 -2.74
CA SER A 169 -3.24 -27.50 -3.61
C SER A 169 -3.21 -27.12 -5.09
N ILE A 170 -3.98 -26.12 -5.51
CA ILE A 170 -3.97 -25.66 -6.91
C ILE A 170 -2.67 -24.92 -7.24
N TYR A 171 -2.32 -23.88 -6.48
CA TYR A 171 -1.20 -22.99 -6.82
C TYR A 171 0.18 -23.61 -6.62
N ASN A 172 0.32 -24.61 -5.73
CA ASN A 172 1.61 -25.30 -5.53
C ASN A 172 1.88 -26.38 -6.58
N HIS A 173 0.89 -26.73 -7.42
CA HIS A 173 1.03 -27.75 -8.45
C HIS A 173 0.76 -27.15 -9.82
N SER A 174 1.82 -26.94 -10.61
CA SER A 174 1.74 -26.26 -11.92
C SER A 174 0.76 -26.90 -12.89
N ILE A 175 0.64 -28.23 -12.88
CA ILE A 175 -0.33 -28.97 -13.70
C ILE A 175 -1.76 -28.61 -13.30
N VAL A 176 -2.07 -28.70 -12.00
CA VAL A 176 -3.40 -28.39 -11.45
C VAL A 176 -3.75 -26.91 -11.65
N LEU A 177 -2.77 -26.01 -11.51
CA LEU A 177 -2.93 -24.58 -11.80
C LEU A 177 -3.31 -24.33 -13.27
N ASN A 178 -2.63 -25.00 -14.20
CA ASN A 178 -2.93 -24.86 -15.63
C ASN A 178 -4.30 -25.44 -15.99
N LEU A 179 -4.66 -26.58 -15.38
CA LEU A 179 -5.98 -27.16 -15.53
C LEU A 179 -7.07 -26.22 -14.97
N MET A 180 -6.87 -25.68 -13.77
CA MET A 180 -7.80 -24.68 -13.21
C MET A 180 -7.99 -23.50 -14.15
N ARG A 181 -6.92 -22.99 -14.76
CA ARG A 181 -6.99 -21.89 -15.74
C ARG A 181 -7.75 -22.25 -17.01
N SER A 182 -7.66 -23.49 -17.52
CA SER A 182 -8.44 -23.90 -18.70
C SER A 182 -9.95 -23.92 -18.40
N PHE A 183 -10.35 -24.39 -17.22
CA PHE A 183 -11.75 -24.46 -16.80
C PHE A 183 -12.34 -23.12 -16.35
N THR A 184 -11.50 -22.18 -15.90
CA THR A 184 -11.95 -20.87 -15.37
C THR A 184 -11.75 -19.71 -16.33
N ASN A 185 -11.38 -19.96 -17.60
CA ASN A 185 -11.02 -18.93 -18.57
C ASN A 185 -9.89 -18.00 -18.08
N ASN A 186 -8.80 -18.59 -17.57
CA ASN A 186 -7.63 -17.92 -17.02
C ASN A 186 -7.93 -16.94 -15.85
N ARG A 187 -9.00 -17.20 -15.08
CA ARG A 187 -9.27 -16.41 -13.88
C ARG A 187 -8.37 -16.87 -12.73
N GLU A 188 -7.91 -15.92 -11.94
CA GLU A 188 -7.14 -16.20 -10.73
C GLU A 188 -8.06 -16.32 -9.51
N LEU A 189 -7.79 -17.31 -8.65
CA LEU A 189 -8.53 -17.52 -7.41
C LEU A 189 -7.98 -16.63 -6.27
N ILE A 190 -6.68 -16.30 -6.31
CA ILE A 190 -6.05 -15.40 -5.35
C ILE A 190 -5.67 -14.10 -6.06
N TYR A 191 -6.15 -12.98 -5.53
CA TYR A 191 -5.73 -11.65 -5.97
C TYR A 191 -4.72 -11.07 -4.97
N SER A 192 -3.51 -10.74 -5.42
CA SER A 192 -2.57 -9.94 -4.62
C SER A 192 -3.13 -8.53 -4.48
N ARG A 193 -3.57 -8.17 -3.26
CA ARG A 193 -4.14 -6.85 -2.93
C ARG A 193 -3.43 -6.29 -1.69
N PRO A 194 -3.45 -4.95 -1.48
CA PRO A 194 -2.66 -4.30 -0.44
C PRO A 194 -3.05 -4.65 1.01
N THR A 195 -4.27 -5.14 1.27
CA THR A 195 -4.77 -5.46 2.61
C THR A 195 -4.72 -6.96 2.88
N CYS A 196 -3.88 -7.35 3.84
CA CYS A 196 -3.47 -8.74 4.02
C CYS A 196 -4.58 -9.67 4.53
N PHE A 197 -5.60 -9.18 5.24
CA PHE A 197 -6.69 -10.01 5.75
C PHE A 197 -7.91 -10.03 4.83
N ALA A 198 -8.18 -8.97 4.09
CA ALA A 198 -9.23 -8.96 3.06
C ALA A 198 -8.99 -10.03 1.98
N THR A 199 -7.72 -10.39 1.73
CA THR A 199 -7.34 -11.43 0.76
C THR A 199 -8.03 -12.76 1.02
N HIS A 200 -8.21 -13.18 2.28
CA HIS A 200 -8.91 -14.44 2.58
C HIS A 200 -10.36 -14.40 2.10
N TYR A 201 -11.07 -13.30 2.32
CA TYR A 201 -12.47 -13.15 1.96
C TYR A 201 -12.65 -13.06 0.44
N ILE A 202 -11.78 -12.31 -0.23
CA ILE A 202 -11.78 -12.21 -1.70
C ILE A 202 -11.46 -13.58 -2.33
N ALA A 203 -10.51 -14.34 -1.76
CA ALA A 203 -10.20 -15.68 -2.25
C ALA A 203 -11.39 -16.63 -2.09
N LEU A 204 -12.10 -16.57 -0.95
CA LEU A 204 -13.32 -17.35 -0.73
C LEU A 204 -14.45 -16.96 -1.69
N GLU A 205 -14.63 -15.66 -1.96
CA GLU A 205 -15.58 -15.17 -2.95
C GLU A 205 -15.24 -15.66 -4.36
N SER A 206 -13.95 -15.65 -4.73
CA SER A 206 -13.49 -16.16 -6.02
C SER A 206 -13.72 -17.67 -6.15
N LEU A 207 -13.36 -18.45 -5.11
CA LEU A 207 -13.64 -19.89 -5.04
C LEU A 207 -15.14 -20.19 -5.20
N ASN A 208 -16.00 -19.43 -4.52
CA ASN A 208 -17.44 -19.59 -4.62
C ASN A 208 -17.95 -19.24 -6.03
N SER A 209 -17.44 -18.16 -6.61
CA SER A 209 -17.80 -17.71 -7.97
C SER A 209 -17.34 -18.68 -9.05
N GLN A 210 -16.25 -19.41 -8.82
CA GLN A 210 -15.71 -20.42 -9.73
C GLN A 210 -16.10 -21.86 -9.35
N MET A 211 -17.00 -22.05 -8.37
CA MET A 211 -17.30 -23.37 -7.80
C MET A 211 -17.73 -24.39 -8.86
N THR A 212 -18.57 -24.00 -9.81
CA THR A 212 -19.01 -24.91 -10.89
C THR A 212 -17.85 -25.35 -11.77
N ALA A 213 -17.01 -24.40 -12.20
CA ALA A 213 -15.84 -24.70 -13.03
C ALA A 213 -14.83 -25.61 -12.30
N LEU A 214 -14.60 -25.34 -11.00
CA LEU A 214 -13.71 -26.15 -10.17
C LEU A 214 -14.24 -27.57 -9.93
N ARG A 215 -15.57 -27.76 -9.87
CA ARG A 215 -16.16 -29.11 -9.81
C ARG A 215 -15.98 -29.86 -11.12
N CYS A 216 -16.27 -29.22 -12.26
CA CYS A 216 -16.01 -29.81 -13.58
C CYS A 216 -14.55 -30.23 -13.77
N MET A 217 -13.61 -29.43 -13.23
CA MET A 217 -12.18 -29.74 -13.25
C MET A 217 -11.81 -30.98 -12.39
N ILE A 218 -12.51 -31.22 -11.29
CA ILE A 218 -12.26 -32.40 -10.43
C ILE A 218 -12.90 -33.65 -11.03
N ASP A 219 -14.04 -33.49 -11.68
CA ASP A 219 -14.80 -34.57 -12.30
C ASP A 219 -14.28 -34.93 -13.71
N SER A 220 -13.27 -34.23 -14.23
CA SER A 220 -12.67 -34.53 -15.54
C SER A 220 -11.68 -35.68 -15.46
N ASP A 221 -11.64 -36.51 -16.51
CA ASP A 221 -10.68 -37.63 -16.66
C ASP A 221 -9.26 -37.18 -17.07
N GLU A 222 -9.01 -35.87 -17.16
CA GLU A 222 -7.70 -35.23 -17.43
C GLU A 222 -6.86 -35.10 -16.15
#